data_AF-A0A087SLN7-F1
#
_entry.id   AF-A0A087SLN7-F1
#
_cell.length_a   1.000
_cell.length_b   1.000
_cell.length_c   1.000
_cell.angle_alpha   90.00
_cell.angle_beta   90.00
_cell.angle_gamma   90.00
#
_symmetry.space_group_name_H-M   'P 1'
#
loop_
_entity.id
_entity.type
_entity.pdbx_description
1 polymer ?
#
loop_
_entity_poly.entity_id
_entity_poly.type
_entity_poly.pdbx_seq_one_letter_code
_entity_poly.pdbx_strand_id
1 'polypeptide(L)'
;MTDLLILANVAAFGTQLLTKQGLTVWGAKVNQLIVAGQYWRLITPAFLHGNLVHLAINCASLNALGGTLEGLSGRERLASVYMVAAVTGNLASFWGSPSVSLGASGAIFGLGGALAIFFYQNRNLYGQRSDFVLRQLGQTLALNVVYGFVSPRIDNWGHLGGLVGGVLAGYLLGPRLSLAETVDGRKAIVDEPPLRLFARDPVILPLPGGGRGRQG
;
A
#
# COMPACT_ATOMS: atom_id res chain seq x y z
N MET A 1 -2.73 -4.42 -10.98
CA MET A 1 -1.44 -3.88 -10.51
C MET A 1 -0.91 -4.70 -9.35
N THR A 2 -1.77 -5.08 -8.41
CA THR A 2 -1.42 -6.03 -7.33
C THR A 2 -0.72 -7.27 -7.87
N ASP A 3 -1.30 -7.93 -8.89
CA ASP A 3 -0.70 -9.12 -9.52
C ASP A 3 0.66 -8.84 -10.15
N LEU A 4 0.86 -7.65 -10.75
CA LEU A 4 2.13 -7.25 -11.34
C LEU A 4 3.20 -7.07 -10.27
N LEU A 5 2.85 -6.47 -9.13
CA LEU A 5 3.77 -6.34 -8.00
C LEU A 5 4.10 -7.71 -7.41
N ILE A 6 3.12 -8.60 -7.26
CA ILE A 6 3.36 -9.99 -6.82
C ILE A 6 4.31 -10.70 -7.79
N LEU A 7 4.04 -10.61 -9.09
CA LEU A 7 4.88 -11.20 -10.13
C LEU A 7 6.30 -10.65 -10.08
N ALA A 8 6.47 -9.34 -9.88
CA ALA A 8 7.77 -8.70 -9.74
C ALA A 8 8.54 -9.24 -8.51
N ASN A 9 7.87 -9.42 -7.38
CA ASN A 9 8.47 -10.00 -6.17
C ASN A 9 8.90 -11.46 -6.38
N VAL A 10 8.06 -12.26 -7.04
CA VAL A 10 8.37 -13.66 -7.37
C VAL A 10 9.54 -13.76 -8.36
N ALA A 11 9.54 -12.93 -9.41
CA ALA A 11 10.61 -12.89 -10.40
C ALA A 11 11.95 -12.42 -9.81
N ALA A 12 11.91 -11.40 -8.95
CA ALA A 12 13.09 -10.95 -8.20
C ALA A 12 13.64 -12.06 -7.31
N PHE A 13 12.78 -12.79 -6.58
CA PHE A 13 13.22 -13.92 -5.76
C PHE A 13 13.80 -15.06 -6.60
N GLY A 14 13.19 -15.41 -7.74
CA GLY A 14 13.78 -16.36 -8.69
C GLY A 14 15.17 -15.92 -9.16
N THR A 15 15.35 -14.62 -9.42
CA THR A 15 16.65 -14.05 -9.78
C THR A 15 17.66 -14.10 -8.61
N GLN A 16 17.23 -13.88 -7.36
CA GLN A 16 18.09 -14.07 -6.18
C GLN A 16 18.61 -15.51 -6.10
N LEU A 17 17.78 -16.50 -6.44
CA LEU A 17 18.20 -17.91 -6.45
C LEU A 17 19.19 -18.20 -7.60
N LEU A 18 18.87 -17.76 -8.82
CA LEU A 18 19.73 -17.97 -10.00
C LEU A 18 21.10 -17.32 -9.85
N THR A 19 21.15 -16.14 -9.22
CA THR A 19 22.40 -15.38 -9.00
C THR A 19 23.14 -15.79 -7.72
N LYS A 20 22.70 -16.84 -7.02
CA LYS A 20 23.26 -17.24 -5.71
C LYS A 20 23.35 -16.06 -4.73
N GLN A 21 22.26 -15.32 -4.60
CA GLN A 21 22.12 -14.08 -3.80
C GLN A 21 22.87 -12.85 -4.33
N GLY A 22 23.44 -12.90 -5.54
CA GLY A 22 24.08 -11.74 -6.17
C GLY A 22 23.14 -10.54 -6.30
N LEU A 23 21.86 -10.76 -6.65
CA LEU A 23 20.86 -9.69 -6.69
C LEU A 23 20.61 -9.07 -5.30
N THR A 24 20.67 -9.88 -4.24
CA THR A 24 20.55 -9.41 -2.85
C THR A 24 21.70 -8.47 -2.49
N VAL A 25 22.94 -8.85 -2.82
CA VAL A 25 24.13 -8.02 -2.58
C VAL A 25 24.03 -6.69 -3.34
N TRP A 26 23.52 -6.73 -4.58
CA TRP A 26 23.37 -5.53 -5.41
C TRP A 26 22.23 -4.60 -4.97
N GLY A 27 21.11 -5.15 -4.49
CA GLY A 27 19.87 -4.40 -4.31
C GLY A 27 19.39 -4.22 -2.86
N ALA A 28 19.93 -4.93 -1.87
CA ALA A 28 19.52 -4.76 -0.48
C ALA A 28 19.86 -3.36 0.04
N LYS A 29 19.10 -2.88 1.02
CA LYS A 29 19.38 -1.59 1.66
C LYS A 29 20.63 -1.74 2.52
N VAL A 30 21.67 -0.96 2.22
CA VAL A 30 22.94 -0.92 2.94
C VAL A 30 23.39 0.53 3.06
N ASN A 31 23.45 1.07 4.28
CA ASN A 31 23.67 2.50 4.52
C ASN A 31 24.93 3.05 3.84
N GLN A 32 26.05 2.37 4.03
CA GLN A 32 27.34 2.80 3.48
C GLN A 32 27.32 2.90 1.95
N LEU A 33 26.62 1.98 1.28
CA LEU A 33 26.52 1.97 -0.18
C LEU A 33 25.54 3.03 -0.70
N ILE A 34 24.48 3.33 0.06
CA ILE A 34 23.59 4.46 -0.24
C ILE A 34 24.37 5.78 -0.15
N VAL A 35 25.18 5.96 0.90
CA VAL A 35 26.06 7.14 1.05
C VAL A 35 27.07 7.24 -0.09
N ALA A 36 27.57 6.10 -0.58
CA ALA A 36 28.44 6.03 -1.76
C ALA A 36 27.72 6.23 -3.10
N GLY A 37 26.45 6.65 -3.11
CA GLY A 37 25.70 7.01 -4.32
C GLY A 37 24.83 5.90 -4.92
N GLN A 38 24.71 4.74 -4.27
CA GLN A 38 23.88 3.64 -4.77
C GLN A 38 22.39 3.83 -4.41
N TYR A 39 21.78 4.92 -4.87
CA TYR A 39 20.44 5.34 -4.48
C TYR A 39 19.31 4.39 -4.89
N TRP A 40 19.54 3.50 -5.87
CA TRP A 40 18.58 2.44 -6.21
C TRP A 40 18.25 1.54 -5.00
N ARG A 41 19.16 1.44 -4.03
CA ARG A 41 18.96 0.73 -2.75
C ARG A 41 17.90 1.35 -1.85
N LEU A 42 17.27 2.45 -2.24
CA LEU A 42 16.06 2.99 -1.62
C LEU A 42 14.77 2.44 -2.25
N ILE A 43 14.86 1.76 -3.40
CA ILE A 43 13.73 1.20 -4.13
C ILE A 43 13.82 -0.32 -4.22
N THR A 44 14.96 -0.84 -4.68
CA THR A 44 15.18 -2.27 -4.93
C THR A 44 14.92 -3.19 -3.74
N PRO A 45 15.17 -2.82 -2.46
CA PRO A 45 14.93 -3.72 -1.34
C PRO A 45 13.47 -4.16 -1.23
N ALA A 46 12.53 -3.35 -1.71
CA ALA A 46 11.10 -3.65 -1.66
C ALA A 46 10.71 -4.93 -2.44
N PHE A 47 11.58 -5.41 -3.34
CA PHE A 47 11.33 -6.59 -4.17
C PHE A 47 12.15 -7.82 -3.76
N LEU A 48 13.09 -7.66 -2.82
CA LEU A 48 14.02 -8.71 -2.42
C LEU A 48 13.52 -9.45 -1.18
N HIS A 49 13.72 -10.76 -1.13
CA HIS A 49 13.27 -11.60 0.00
C HIS A 49 14.40 -12.49 0.52
N GLY A 50 14.47 -12.64 1.85
CA GLY A 50 15.53 -13.42 2.50
C GLY A 50 15.31 -14.93 2.45
N ASN A 51 14.06 -15.38 2.27
CA ASN A 51 13.68 -16.78 2.14
C ASN A 51 12.25 -16.89 1.56
N LEU A 52 11.86 -18.12 1.21
CA LEU A 52 10.55 -18.42 0.60
C LEU A 52 9.37 -18.07 1.52
N VAL A 53 9.49 -18.29 2.84
CA VAL A 53 8.41 -17.98 3.80
C VAL A 53 8.17 -16.48 3.88
N HIS A 54 9.25 -15.68 3.92
CA HIS A 54 9.16 -14.23 3.90
C HIS A 54 8.50 -13.72 2.60
N LEU A 55 8.85 -14.29 1.44
CA LEU A 55 8.17 -14.01 0.17
C LEU A 55 6.68 -14.37 0.23
N ALA A 56 6.35 -15.59 0.68
CA ALA A 56 4.97 -16.08 0.70
C ALA A 56 4.06 -15.19 1.57
N ILE A 57 4.55 -14.81 2.77
CA ILE A 57 3.82 -13.90 3.67
C ILE A 57 3.61 -12.54 3.01
N ASN A 58 4.66 -11.94 2.43
CA ASN A 58 4.53 -10.65 1.78
C ASN A 58 3.60 -10.69 0.55
N CYS A 59 3.66 -11.73 -0.27
CA CYS A 59 2.74 -11.90 -1.39
C CYS A 59 1.29 -12.06 -0.93
N ALA A 60 1.04 -12.82 0.14
CA ALA A 60 -0.29 -12.97 0.71
C ALA A 60 -0.83 -11.64 1.26
N SER A 61 -0.01 -10.90 2.01
CA SER A 61 -0.38 -9.58 2.54
C SER A 61 -0.57 -8.54 1.43
N LEU A 62 0.29 -8.56 0.40
CA LEU A 62 0.16 -7.70 -0.78
C LEU A 62 -1.10 -8.01 -1.56
N ASN A 63 -1.46 -9.28 -1.74
CA ASN A 63 -2.71 -9.66 -2.39
C ASN A 63 -3.93 -9.13 -1.61
N ALA A 64 -3.93 -9.31 -0.28
CA ALA A 64 -5.04 -8.88 0.57
C ALA A 64 -5.20 -7.35 0.61
N LEU A 65 -4.15 -6.62 0.95
CA LEU A 65 -4.21 -5.16 1.09
C LEU A 65 -4.15 -4.44 -0.26
N GLY A 66 -3.28 -4.90 -1.17
CA GLY A 66 -3.16 -4.36 -2.52
C GLY A 66 -4.42 -4.57 -3.33
N GLY A 67 -5.00 -5.78 -3.33
CA GLY A 67 -6.25 -6.06 -4.04
C GLY A 67 -7.41 -5.21 -3.51
N THR A 68 -7.50 -5.04 -2.19
CA THR A 68 -8.50 -4.16 -1.57
C THR A 68 -8.30 -2.69 -1.99
N LEU A 69 -7.08 -2.17 -1.89
CA LEU A 69 -6.79 -0.78 -2.24
C LEU A 69 -6.97 -0.51 -3.73
N GLU A 70 -6.56 -1.45 -4.59
CA GLU A 70 -6.76 -1.38 -6.04
C GLU A 70 -8.24 -1.37 -6.41
N GLY A 71 -9.07 -2.20 -5.76
CA GLY A 71 -10.52 -2.19 -5.97
C GLY A 71 -11.18 -0.87 -5.55
N LEU A 72 -10.67 -0.21 -4.51
CA LEU A 72 -11.22 1.05 -4.00
C LEU A 72 -10.71 2.28 -4.75
N SER A 73 -9.44 2.26 -5.18
CA SER A 73 -8.72 3.45 -5.66
C SER A 73 -8.26 3.36 -7.11
N GLY A 74 -8.24 2.17 -7.68
CA GLY A 74 -7.65 1.90 -8.99
C GLY A 74 -6.13 1.67 -8.94
N ARG A 75 -5.63 1.15 -10.06
CA ARG A 75 -4.25 0.66 -10.21
C ARG A 75 -3.18 1.74 -10.08
N GLU A 76 -3.45 2.96 -10.56
CA GLU A 76 -2.48 4.06 -10.60
C GLU A 76 -2.19 4.58 -9.18
N ARG A 77 -3.24 4.70 -8.36
CA ARG A 77 -3.14 5.09 -6.95
C ARG A 77 -2.44 4.02 -6.13
N LEU A 78 -2.77 2.74 -6.34
CA LEU A 78 -2.05 1.63 -5.70
C LEU A 78 -0.55 1.69 -6.01
N ALA A 79 -0.16 1.82 -7.28
CA ALA A 79 1.23 1.88 -7.68
C ALA A 79 1.97 3.05 -7.01
N SER A 80 1.35 4.23 -6.99
CA SER A 80 1.92 5.42 -6.37
C SER A 80 2.13 5.25 -4.87
N VAL A 81 1.11 4.75 -4.16
CA VAL A 81 1.20 4.47 -2.72
C VAL A 81 2.29 3.44 -2.44
N TYR A 82 2.32 2.33 -3.17
CA TYR A 82 3.33 1.28 -2.98
C TYR A 82 4.75 1.81 -3.16
N MET A 83 4.99 2.60 -4.21
CA MET A 83 6.32 3.15 -4.50
C MET A 83 6.73 4.22 -3.48
N VAL A 84 5.83 5.12 -3.10
CA VAL A 84 6.12 6.13 -2.06
C VAL A 84 6.43 5.43 -0.74
N ALA A 85 5.61 4.46 -0.32
CA ALA A 85 5.82 3.73 0.92
C ALA A 85 7.12 2.90 0.92
N ALA A 86 7.47 2.27 -0.21
CA ALA A 86 8.75 1.58 -0.37
C ALA A 86 9.93 2.54 -0.14
N VAL A 87 9.92 3.70 -0.79
CA VAL A 87 11.00 4.70 -0.69
C VAL A 87 11.07 5.31 0.70
N THR A 88 9.94 5.76 1.26
CA THR A 88 9.92 6.38 2.60
C THR A 88 10.26 5.37 3.69
N GLY A 89 9.86 4.10 3.54
CA GLY A 89 10.28 3.01 4.41
C GLY A 89 11.79 2.82 4.37
N ASN A 90 12.38 2.66 3.18
CA ASN A 90 13.83 2.49 3.06
C ASN A 90 14.62 3.73 3.52
N LEU A 91 14.08 4.94 3.35
CA LEU A 91 14.67 6.18 3.88
C LEU A 91 14.63 6.22 5.41
N ALA A 92 13.50 5.88 6.03
CA ALA A 92 13.38 5.81 7.49
C ALA A 92 14.31 4.72 8.05
N SER A 93 14.37 3.56 7.41
CA SER A 93 15.34 2.50 7.74
C SER A 93 16.78 2.97 7.58
N PHE A 94 17.12 3.69 6.52
CA PHE A 94 18.45 4.27 6.32
C PHE A 94 18.85 5.18 7.48
N TRP A 95 17.92 6.02 7.93
CA TRP A 95 18.15 6.95 9.03
C TRP A 95 18.22 6.26 10.40
N GLY A 96 17.28 5.35 10.68
CA GLY A 96 17.05 4.80 12.02
C GLY A 96 17.66 3.42 12.29
N SER A 97 18.14 2.72 11.25
CA SER A 97 18.65 1.36 11.37
C SER A 97 19.99 1.17 10.64
N PRO A 98 21.06 0.72 11.32
CA PRO A 98 22.32 0.38 10.67
C PRO A 98 22.26 -0.97 9.93
N SER A 99 21.24 -1.78 10.20
CA SER A 99 21.10 -3.13 9.65
C SER A 99 20.82 -3.14 8.15
N VAL A 100 21.28 -4.20 7.50
CA VAL A 100 20.86 -4.53 6.13
C VAL A 100 19.37 -4.87 6.14
N SER A 101 18.63 -4.34 5.17
CA SER A 101 17.18 -4.54 5.08
C SER A 101 16.73 -4.88 3.67
N LEU A 102 15.67 -5.69 3.59
CA LEU A 102 15.00 -6.11 2.37
C LEU A 102 13.60 -6.63 2.69
N GLY A 103 12.71 -6.59 1.71
CA GLY A 103 11.34 -7.08 1.79
C GLY A 103 10.33 -6.03 1.40
N ALA A 104 9.20 -6.49 0.84
CA ALA A 104 8.06 -5.65 0.49
C ALA A 104 7.30 -5.10 1.71
N SER A 105 7.60 -5.57 2.92
CA SER A 105 6.80 -5.31 4.12
C SER A 105 6.64 -3.83 4.45
N GLY A 106 7.66 -2.99 4.28
CA GLY A 106 7.52 -1.52 4.43
C GLY A 106 6.47 -0.92 3.50
N ALA A 107 6.48 -1.32 2.22
CA ALA A 107 5.46 -0.88 1.25
C ALA A 107 4.07 -1.40 1.62
N ILE A 108 3.96 -2.65 2.08
CA ILE A 108 2.70 -3.28 2.53
C ILE A 108 2.13 -2.55 3.76
N PHE A 109 2.96 -2.13 4.72
CA PHE A 109 2.54 -1.25 5.82
C PHE A 109 1.98 0.07 5.30
N GLY A 110 2.58 0.63 4.25
CA GLY A 110 2.05 1.80 3.57
C GLY A 110 0.69 1.57 2.91
N LEU A 111 0.46 0.40 2.32
CA LEU A 111 -0.88 0.03 1.82
C LEU A 111 -1.91 0.00 2.95
N GLY A 112 -1.54 -0.55 4.11
CA GLY A 112 -2.36 -0.49 5.32
C GLY A 112 -2.66 0.93 5.77
N GLY A 113 -1.65 1.81 5.76
CA GLY A 113 -1.81 3.24 6.05
C GLY A 113 -2.74 3.96 5.07
N ALA A 114 -2.60 3.68 3.78
CA ALA A 114 -3.45 4.23 2.73
C ALA A 114 -4.92 3.76 2.86
N LEU A 115 -5.14 2.50 3.22
CA LEU A 115 -6.48 1.98 3.52
C LEU A 115 -7.06 2.65 4.78
N ALA A 116 -6.26 2.84 5.82
CA ALA A 116 -6.71 3.52 7.04
C ALA A 116 -7.17 4.96 6.73
N ILE A 117 -6.35 5.75 6.02
CA ILE A 117 -6.75 7.11 5.68
C ILE A 117 -7.95 7.14 4.71
N PHE A 118 -8.06 6.20 3.77
CA PHE A 118 -9.24 6.05 2.91
C PHE A 118 -10.51 5.86 3.73
N PHE A 119 -10.56 4.86 4.62
CA PHE A 119 -11.75 4.59 5.42
C PHE A 119 -12.07 5.70 6.42
N TYR A 120 -11.05 6.43 6.89
CA TYR A 120 -11.21 7.61 7.72
C TYR A 120 -11.86 8.77 6.94
N GLN A 121 -11.32 9.13 5.77
CA GLN A 121 -11.84 10.23 4.93
C GLN A 121 -13.25 9.93 4.41
N ASN A 122 -13.54 8.67 4.11
CA ASN A 122 -14.79 8.23 3.49
C ASN A 122 -15.79 7.63 4.50
N ARG A 123 -15.60 7.87 5.81
CA ARG A 123 -16.42 7.26 6.87
C ARG A 123 -17.92 7.51 6.72
N ASN A 124 -18.31 8.65 6.18
CA ASN A 124 -19.73 9.00 6.01
C ASN A 124 -20.42 8.12 4.96
N LEU A 125 -19.66 7.61 3.99
CA LEU A 125 -20.15 6.71 2.94
C LEU A 125 -20.11 5.24 3.35
N TYR A 126 -19.07 4.83 4.07
CA TYR A 126 -18.87 3.42 4.43
C TYR A 126 -19.41 3.05 5.83
N GLY A 127 -19.73 4.03 6.67
CA GLY A 127 -20.36 3.83 7.98
C GLY A 127 -19.64 2.79 8.85
N GLN A 128 -20.39 1.81 9.36
CA GLN A 128 -19.88 0.74 10.23
C GLN A 128 -18.72 -0.07 9.61
N ARG A 129 -18.65 -0.14 8.28
CA ARG A 129 -17.54 -0.82 7.59
C ARG A 129 -16.21 -0.10 7.82
N SER A 130 -16.22 1.24 7.82
CA SER A 130 -15.02 2.02 8.15
C SER A 130 -14.52 1.69 9.55
N ASP A 131 -15.41 1.70 10.54
CA ASP A 131 -15.04 1.44 11.93
C ASP A 131 -14.47 0.04 12.12
N PHE A 132 -15.08 -0.96 11.47
CA PHE A 132 -14.59 -2.34 11.49
C PHE A 132 -13.18 -2.45 10.90
N VAL A 133 -12.97 -1.91 9.69
CA VAL A 133 -11.67 -2.00 9.01
C VAL A 133 -10.59 -1.23 9.77
N LEU A 134 -10.89 -0.03 10.28
CA LEU A 134 -9.96 0.77 11.06
C LEU A 134 -9.53 0.05 12.35
N ARG A 135 -10.47 -0.61 13.04
CA ARG A 135 -10.14 -1.42 14.23
C ARG A 135 -9.26 -2.61 13.88
N GLN A 136 -9.58 -3.34 12.81
CA GLN A 136 -8.78 -4.48 12.36
C GLN A 136 -7.36 -4.05 11.95
N LEU A 137 -7.23 -3.00 11.14
CA LEU A 137 -5.92 -2.46 10.75
C LEU A 137 -5.13 -1.98 11.97
N GLY A 138 -5.77 -1.27 12.90
CA GLY A 138 -5.13 -0.82 14.14
C GLY A 138 -4.61 -1.98 15.00
N GLN A 139 -5.42 -3.04 15.16
CA GLN A 139 -5.01 -4.25 15.88
C GLN A 139 -3.83 -4.96 15.19
N THR A 140 -3.90 -5.14 13.87
CA THR A 140 -2.83 -5.77 13.10
C THR A 140 -1.53 -4.95 13.19
N LEU A 141 -1.59 -3.63 13.04
CA LEU A 141 -0.42 -2.76 13.15
C LEU A 141 0.18 -2.81 14.57
N ALA A 142 -0.65 -2.75 15.61
CA ALA A 142 -0.19 -2.84 16.99
C ALA A 142 0.51 -4.18 17.28
N LEU A 143 -0.07 -5.30 16.84
CA LEU A 143 0.54 -6.63 17.00
C LEU A 143 1.87 -6.74 16.26
N ASN A 144 1.95 -6.22 15.03
CA ASN A 144 3.21 -6.25 14.28
C ASN A 144 4.29 -5.39 14.92
N VAL A 145 3.94 -4.21 15.47
CA VAL A 145 4.89 -3.37 16.21
C VAL A 145 5.42 -4.11 17.44
N VAL A 146 4.54 -4.73 18.24
CA VAL A 146 4.95 -5.54 19.40
C VAL A 146 5.87 -6.68 19.00
N TYR A 147 5.50 -7.43 17.95
CA TYR A 147 6.34 -8.51 17.43
C TYR A 147 7.69 -8.00 16.89
N GLY A 148 7.69 -6.82 16.28
CA GLY A 148 8.87 -6.11 15.79
C GLY A 148 9.87 -5.73 16.89
N PHE A 149 9.42 -5.46 18.11
CA PHE A 149 10.32 -5.22 19.25
C PHE A 149 11.01 -6.49 19.75
N VAL A 150 10.40 -7.66 19.53
CA VAL A 150 10.91 -8.95 20.01
C VAL A 150 11.80 -9.63 18.96
N SER A 151 11.64 -9.29 17.68
CA SER A 151 12.40 -9.90 16.59
C SER A 151 13.47 -8.95 16.02
N PRO A 152 14.76 -9.17 16.29
CA PRO A 152 15.85 -8.31 15.79
C PRO A 152 16.04 -8.36 14.27
N ARG A 153 15.29 -9.23 13.56
CA ARG A 153 15.28 -9.33 12.09
C ARG A 153 14.25 -8.40 11.45
N ILE A 154 13.42 -7.72 12.24
CA ILE A 154 12.37 -6.84 11.75
C ILE A 154 12.86 -5.40 11.69
N ASP A 155 12.66 -4.78 10.54
CA ASP A 155 13.00 -3.38 10.32
C ASP A 155 11.82 -2.46 10.69
N ASN A 156 11.70 -2.15 11.99
CA ASN A 156 10.63 -1.31 12.51
C ASN A 156 10.64 0.12 11.93
N TRP A 157 11.83 0.65 11.64
CA TRP A 157 11.95 1.96 10.98
C TRP A 157 11.44 1.90 9.55
N GLY A 158 11.74 0.82 8.82
CA GLY A 158 11.17 0.53 7.51
C GLY A 158 9.65 0.48 7.53
N HIS A 159 9.06 -0.22 8.50
CA HIS A 159 7.60 -0.32 8.67
C HIS A 159 6.97 1.02 9.01
N LEU A 160 7.54 1.77 9.95
CA LEU A 160 7.04 3.09 10.34
C LEU A 160 7.10 4.10 9.18
N GLY A 161 8.24 4.17 8.48
CA GLY A 161 8.41 5.06 7.33
C GLY A 161 7.48 4.69 6.17
N GLY A 162 7.26 3.40 5.96
CA GLY A 162 6.31 2.89 4.98
C GLY A 162 4.87 3.26 5.33
N LEU A 163 4.47 3.06 6.59
CA LEU A 163 3.15 3.43 7.10
C LEU A 163 2.88 4.92 6.92
N VAL A 164 3.80 5.78 7.39
CA VAL A 164 3.67 7.24 7.27
C VAL A 164 3.61 7.68 5.80
N GLY A 165 4.52 7.18 4.96
CA GLY A 165 4.52 7.50 3.54
C GLY A 165 3.24 7.05 2.83
N GLY A 166 2.72 5.87 3.18
CA GLY A 166 1.46 5.36 2.66
C GLY A 166 0.25 6.17 3.11
N VAL A 167 0.19 6.61 4.38
CA VAL A 167 -0.85 7.53 4.87
C VAL A 167 -0.79 8.85 4.10
N LEU A 168 0.39 9.44 3.92
CA LEU A 168 0.54 10.70 3.19
C LEU A 168 0.17 10.57 1.71
N ALA A 169 0.66 9.53 1.03
CA ALA A 169 0.31 9.27 -0.36
C ALA A 169 -1.19 8.98 -0.52
N GLY A 170 -1.77 8.18 0.38
CA GLY A 170 -3.20 7.89 0.41
C GLY A 170 -4.04 9.12 0.71
N TYR A 171 -3.60 10.02 1.59
CA TYR A 171 -4.28 11.27 1.88
C TYR A 171 -4.31 12.19 0.65
N LEU A 172 -3.16 12.34 -0.03
CA LEU A 172 -2.98 13.28 -1.13
C LEU A 172 -3.60 12.79 -2.44
N LEU A 173 -3.40 11.51 -2.76
CA LEU A 173 -3.78 10.92 -4.04
C LEU A 173 -5.04 10.07 -3.96
N GLY A 174 -5.36 9.52 -2.78
CA GLY A 174 -6.44 8.55 -2.59
C GLY A 174 -7.83 9.17 -2.78
N PRO A 175 -8.85 8.35 -3.09
CA PRO A 175 -10.19 8.87 -3.32
C PRO A 175 -10.77 9.54 -2.08
N ARG A 176 -11.29 10.76 -2.25
CA ARG A 176 -12.09 11.45 -1.25
C ARG A 176 -13.49 11.64 -1.81
N LEU A 177 -14.36 10.72 -1.44
CA LEU A 177 -15.67 10.54 -2.02
C LEU A 177 -16.70 11.38 -1.27
N SER A 178 -17.53 12.11 -2.02
CA SER A 178 -18.65 12.90 -1.50
C SER A 178 -19.93 12.59 -2.29
N LEU A 179 -21.09 12.76 -1.64
CA LEU A 179 -22.39 12.72 -2.31
C LEU A 179 -22.71 14.13 -2.82
N ALA A 180 -22.91 14.25 -4.13
CA ALA A 180 -23.37 15.46 -4.77
C ALA A 180 -24.74 15.24 -5.43
N GLU A 181 -25.44 16.34 -5.71
CA GLU A 181 -26.67 16.35 -6.49
C GLU A 181 -26.38 17.03 -7.84
N THR A 182 -26.76 16.36 -8.93
CA THR A 182 -26.64 16.89 -10.29
C THR A 182 -27.72 17.94 -10.56
N VAL A 183 -27.56 18.74 -11.62
CA VAL A 183 -28.54 19.75 -12.04
C VAL A 183 -29.93 19.13 -12.27
N ASP A 184 -29.99 17.87 -12.72
CA ASP A 184 -31.23 17.12 -12.95
C ASP A 184 -31.79 16.46 -11.67
N GLY A 185 -31.28 16.79 -10.48
CA GLY A 185 -31.71 16.23 -9.19
C GLY A 185 -31.24 14.80 -8.90
N ARG A 186 -30.39 14.21 -9.74
CA ARG A 186 -29.83 12.85 -9.51
C ARG A 186 -28.66 12.92 -8.53
N LYS A 187 -28.53 11.94 -7.65
CA LYS A 187 -27.37 11.80 -6.77
C LYS A 187 -26.16 11.28 -7.55
N ALA A 188 -24.97 11.76 -7.22
CA ALA A 188 -23.71 11.30 -7.78
C ALA A 188 -22.66 11.13 -6.67
N ILE A 189 -21.73 10.20 -6.89
CA ILE A 189 -20.50 10.07 -6.09
C ILE A 189 -19.40 10.82 -6.85
N VAL A 190 -18.79 11.80 -6.20
CA VAL A 190 -17.70 12.61 -6.76
C VAL A 190 -16.41 12.26 -6.05
N ASP A 191 -15.31 12.15 -6.79
CA ASP A 191 -13.97 11.89 -6.26
C ASP A 191 -13.14 13.18 -6.24
N GLU A 192 -12.84 13.70 -5.06
CA GLU A 192 -12.22 15.01 -4.84
C GLU A 192 -10.92 14.92 -4.02
N PRO A 193 -9.89 14.19 -4.50
CA PRO A 193 -8.62 14.08 -3.80
C PRO A 193 -7.94 15.46 -3.69
N PRO A 194 -7.14 15.72 -2.64
CA PRO A 194 -6.37 16.96 -2.52
C PRO A 194 -5.48 17.24 -3.74
N LEU A 195 -4.83 16.20 -4.27
CA LEU A 195 -4.17 16.25 -5.57
C LEU A 195 -5.05 15.56 -6.59
N ARG A 196 -5.54 16.31 -7.59
CA ARG A 196 -6.42 15.80 -8.66
C ARG A 196 -5.76 14.82 -9.65
N LEU A 197 -4.58 14.31 -9.32
CA LEU A 197 -3.94 13.24 -10.06
C LEU A 197 -4.76 11.94 -9.85
N PHE A 198 -5.17 11.31 -10.96
CA PHE A 198 -6.02 10.10 -10.97
C PHE A 198 -7.44 10.28 -10.42
N ALA A 199 -7.91 11.53 -10.26
CA ALA A 199 -9.32 11.79 -9.94
C ALA A 199 -10.23 11.17 -11.01
N ARG A 200 -11.30 10.50 -10.57
CA ARG A 200 -12.26 9.85 -11.46
C ARG A 200 -13.46 10.76 -11.72
N ASP A 201 -14.07 10.58 -12.88
CA ASP A 201 -15.30 11.29 -13.22
C ASP A 201 -16.44 10.91 -12.25
N PRO A 202 -17.39 11.84 -11.99
CA PRO A 202 -18.53 11.56 -11.13
C PRO A 202 -19.33 10.34 -11.59
N VAL A 203 -19.72 9.49 -10.66
CA VAL A 203 -20.59 8.33 -10.92
C VAL A 203 -22.02 8.68 -10.53
N ILE A 204 -22.90 8.80 -11.52
CA ILE A 204 -24.33 9.06 -11.30
C ILE A 204 -25.01 7.81 -10.77
N LEU A 205 -25.74 7.95 -9.65
CA LEU A 205 -26.49 6.86 -9.04
C LEU A 205 -27.82 6.64 -9.77
N PRO A 206 -28.26 5.39 -9.97
CA PRO A 206 -29.54 5.09 -10.58
C PRO A 206 -30.70 5.63 -9.72
N LEU A 207 -31.81 5.98 -10.37
CA LEU A 207 -33.01 6.45 -9.69
C LEU A 207 -33.56 5.34 -8.75
N PRO A 208 -34.04 5.68 -7.55
CA PRO A 208 -34.71 4.71 -6.70
C PRO A 208 -35.98 4.21 -7.41
N GLY A 209 -35.99 2.95 -7.88
CA GLY A 209 -37.18 2.29 -8.44
C GLY A 209 -37.04 1.65 -9.83
N GLY A 210 -35.90 1.77 -10.52
CA GLY A 210 -35.71 1.22 -11.86
C GLY A 210 -35.36 -0.27 -11.91
N GLY A 211 -36.20 -1.18 -11.39
CA GLY A 211 -35.94 -2.61 -11.49
C GLY A 211 -36.95 -3.56 -10.86
N ARG A 212 -38.08 -3.79 -11.54
CA ARG A 212 -38.70 -5.11 -11.82
C ARG A 212 -40.05 -4.91 -12.53
N GLY A 213 -39.99 -4.55 -13.82
CA GLY A 213 -41.07 -4.85 -14.75
C GLY A 213 -41.01 -6.33 -15.09
N ARG A 214 -42.04 -7.08 -14.68
CA ARG A 214 -42.25 -8.49 -15.02
C ARG A 214 -42.18 -8.67 -16.55
N GLN A 215 -41.34 -9.58 -17.02
CA GLN A 215 -41.60 -10.26 -18.29
C GLN A 215 -42.35 -11.54 -17.94
N GLY A 216 -43.52 -11.69 -18.58
CA GLY A 216 -44.49 -12.76 -18.33
C GLY A 216 -44.18 -14.06 -19.04
#